data_AF-A0A381Y723-F1
#
_entry.id   AF-A0A381Y723-F1
#
_cell.length_a   1.000
_cell.length_b   1.000
_cell.length_c   1.000
_cell.angle_alpha   90.00
_cell.angle_beta   90.00
_cell.angle_gamma   90.00
#
_symmetry.space_group_name_H-M   'P 1'
#
loop_
_entity.id
_entity.type
_entity.pdbx_description
1 polymer ?
#
loop_
_entity_poly.entity_id
_entity_poly.type
_entity_poly.pdbx_seq_one_letter_code
_entity_poly.pdbx_strand_id
1 'polypeptide(L)'
;MTSMTSPPLLKTTSTILITGASSEMGSALIRQLTNFSSLKIRAMVHRSLVNVPGCEIRPGNLKNLDLLARAVFGVDTVVHMAALTKSSRDSDYFDTNVNGTKNLIDTCVKQGVKKIIYISSLAASISGGAYASSKLEAEQCVKNSGLKWLILRPSEVYGQGRDTINQLIQWVQSYSCVPVIGAGKSRLSPVHIDDVVSAIAKSIFIKEIERKTIILAGPEELIYDDLVDRIAAYFNVKRFKLHLPAGLVKLAATVMSNLGVNILVPDQIPRLLSEKTYDIDVAREVLNYSPCCLEDGMKKIFYQK
;
A
#
# COMPACT_ATOMS: atom_id res chain seq x y z
N MET A 1 -47.77 -30.50 20.59
CA MET A 1 -46.88 -30.23 19.44
C MET A 1 -46.54 -28.75 19.45
N THR A 2 -45.50 -28.38 20.20
CA THR A 2 -45.00 -27.01 20.35
C THR A 2 -44.05 -26.71 19.21
N SER A 3 -44.45 -25.83 18.28
CA SER A 3 -43.58 -25.38 17.19
C SER A 3 -42.44 -24.55 17.75
N MET A 4 -41.21 -25.07 17.67
CA MET A 4 -40.01 -24.28 17.90
C MET A 4 -39.86 -23.30 16.75
N THR A 5 -40.22 -22.04 16.97
CA THR A 5 -39.77 -20.93 16.12
C THR A 5 -38.27 -20.80 16.29
N SER A 6 -37.54 -21.09 15.22
CA SER A 6 -36.09 -20.91 15.13
C SER A 6 -35.74 -19.44 15.44
N PRO A 7 -34.73 -19.15 16.28
CA PRO A 7 -34.32 -17.77 16.53
C PRO A 7 -33.82 -17.12 15.22
N PRO A 8 -33.97 -15.80 15.05
CA PRO A 8 -33.46 -15.11 13.87
C PRO A 8 -31.93 -15.27 13.84
N LEU A 9 -31.40 -15.78 12.74
CA LEU A 9 -29.97 -15.72 12.43
C LEU A 9 -29.56 -14.25 12.35
N LEU A 10 -29.07 -13.68 13.46
CA LEU A 10 -28.34 -12.42 13.45
C LEU A 10 -27.07 -12.63 12.61
N LYS A 11 -27.17 -12.46 11.29
CA LYS A 11 -26.02 -12.21 10.41
C LYS A 11 -25.44 -10.88 10.86
N THR A 12 -24.49 -10.91 11.80
CA THR A 12 -23.73 -9.74 12.24
C THR A 12 -22.85 -9.28 11.10
N THR A 13 -23.44 -8.50 10.19
CA THR A 13 -22.76 -7.92 9.04
C THR A 13 -21.77 -6.90 9.57
N SER A 14 -20.47 -7.12 9.35
CA SER A 14 -19.41 -6.22 9.83
C SER A 14 -19.28 -5.05 8.86
N THR A 15 -19.30 -3.82 9.36
CA THR A 15 -19.12 -2.63 8.52
C THR A 15 -17.65 -2.25 8.44
N ILE A 16 -17.12 -2.16 7.22
CA ILE A 16 -15.72 -1.84 6.96
C ILE A 16 -15.62 -0.51 6.23
N LEU A 17 -14.80 0.40 6.75
CA LEU A 17 -14.43 1.63 6.05
C LEU A 17 -13.05 1.49 5.44
N ILE A 18 -12.93 1.80 4.15
CA ILE A 18 -11.68 1.78 3.41
C ILE A 18 -11.31 3.21 3.05
N THR A 19 -10.23 3.72 3.63
CA THR A 19 -9.62 4.99 3.19
C THR A 19 -8.65 4.72 2.05
N GLY A 20 -8.39 5.72 1.19
CA GLY A 20 -7.56 5.49 0.00
C GLY A 20 -8.26 4.57 -1.01
N ALA A 21 -9.59 4.47 -0.93
CA ALA A 21 -10.41 3.58 -1.75
C ALA A 21 -10.29 3.85 -3.26
N SER A 22 -10.01 5.11 -3.64
CA SER A 22 -9.80 5.52 -5.04
C SER A 22 -8.42 5.16 -5.59
N SER A 23 -7.52 4.61 -4.78
CA SER A 23 -6.29 4.01 -5.30
C SER A 23 -6.59 2.70 -6.03
N GLU A 24 -5.67 2.25 -6.86
CA GLU A 24 -5.82 1.00 -7.60
C GLU A 24 -5.86 -0.20 -6.65
N MET A 25 -5.00 -0.22 -5.64
CA MET A 25 -5.05 -1.17 -4.53
C MET A 25 -6.38 -1.12 -3.77
N GLY A 26 -6.89 0.08 -3.45
CA GLY A 26 -8.16 0.24 -2.76
C GLY A 26 -9.36 -0.25 -3.58
N SER A 27 -9.38 0.04 -4.87
CA SER A 27 -10.42 -0.43 -5.78
C SER A 27 -10.36 -1.94 -5.98
N ALA A 28 -9.17 -2.51 -6.10
CA ALA A 28 -8.97 -3.96 -6.17
C ALA A 28 -9.43 -4.66 -4.89
N LEU A 29 -9.11 -4.09 -3.72
CA LEU A 29 -9.56 -4.60 -2.44
C LEU A 29 -11.09 -4.57 -2.33
N ILE A 30 -11.74 -3.47 -2.72
CA ILE A 30 -13.21 -3.39 -2.72
C ILE A 30 -13.80 -4.47 -3.60
N ARG A 31 -13.30 -4.65 -4.84
CA ARG A 31 -13.76 -5.71 -5.74
C ARG A 31 -13.67 -7.09 -5.08
N GLN A 32 -12.54 -7.40 -4.44
CA GLN A 32 -12.38 -8.67 -3.74
C GLN A 32 -13.37 -8.81 -2.57
N LEU A 33 -13.56 -7.75 -1.79
CA LEU A 33 -14.39 -7.79 -0.58
C LEU A 33 -15.89 -7.81 -0.85
N THR A 34 -16.35 -7.31 -2.00
CA THR A 34 -17.78 -7.34 -2.37
C THR A 34 -18.32 -8.76 -2.55
N ASN A 35 -17.45 -9.75 -2.73
CA ASN A 35 -17.83 -11.17 -2.77
C ASN A 35 -18.24 -11.74 -1.40
N PHE A 36 -17.98 -11.02 -0.30
CA PHE A 36 -18.30 -11.47 1.05
C PHE A 36 -19.60 -10.85 1.54
N SER A 37 -20.70 -11.62 1.47
CA SER A 37 -22.04 -11.22 1.94
C SER A 37 -22.12 -10.82 3.42
N SER A 38 -21.12 -11.16 4.23
CA SER A 38 -21.00 -10.81 5.65
C SER A 38 -20.41 -9.42 5.90
N LEU A 39 -20.01 -8.70 4.84
CA LEU A 39 -19.36 -7.40 4.93
C LEU A 39 -20.20 -6.30 4.29
N LYS A 40 -20.35 -5.19 5.00
CA LYS A 40 -20.83 -3.92 4.42
C LYS A 40 -19.63 -3.02 4.15
N ILE A 41 -19.34 -2.79 2.88
CA ILE A 41 -18.15 -2.03 2.47
C ILE A 41 -18.49 -0.56 2.28
N ARG A 42 -17.72 0.32 2.93
CA ARG A 42 -17.73 1.76 2.72
C ARG A 42 -16.42 2.24 2.13
N ALA A 43 -16.49 2.93 1.00
CA ALA A 43 -15.34 3.53 0.33
C ALA A 43 -15.27 5.00 0.68
N MET A 44 -14.25 5.42 1.43
CA MET A 44 -14.02 6.83 1.72
C MET A 44 -13.32 7.49 0.53
N VAL A 45 -13.97 8.50 -0.06
CA VAL A 45 -13.47 9.22 -1.23
C VAL A 45 -13.33 10.70 -0.94
N HIS A 46 -12.25 11.31 -1.43
CA HIS A 46 -12.00 12.75 -1.27
C HIS A 46 -12.22 13.51 -2.59
N ARG A 47 -11.35 13.27 -3.57
CA ARG A 47 -11.36 14.00 -4.86
C ARG A 47 -11.78 13.12 -6.05
N SER A 48 -11.40 11.85 -6.02
CA SER A 48 -11.67 10.89 -7.09
C SER A 48 -12.78 9.94 -6.67
N LEU A 49 -13.74 9.73 -7.57
CA LEU A 49 -14.80 8.75 -7.36
C LEU A 49 -14.24 7.33 -7.44
N VAL A 50 -14.85 6.42 -6.68
CA VAL A 50 -14.65 4.98 -6.80
C VAL A 50 -15.86 4.45 -7.54
N ASN A 51 -15.65 3.88 -8.72
CA ASN A 51 -16.72 3.23 -9.48
C ASN A 51 -16.60 1.71 -9.34
N VAL A 52 -16.86 1.20 -8.13
CA VAL A 52 -16.88 -0.25 -7.86
C VAL A 52 -18.26 -0.59 -7.28
N PRO A 53 -19.05 -1.45 -7.96
CA PRO A 53 -20.36 -1.90 -7.46
C PRO A 53 -20.25 -2.57 -6.08
N GLY A 54 -21.33 -2.53 -5.30
CA GLY A 54 -21.39 -3.25 -4.01
C GLY A 54 -20.72 -2.54 -2.83
N CYS A 55 -20.26 -1.30 -2.99
CA CYS A 55 -19.79 -0.47 -1.87
C CYS A 55 -20.61 0.82 -1.71
N GLU A 56 -20.71 1.29 -0.48
CA GLU A 56 -21.30 2.57 -0.13
C GLU A 56 -20.22 3.67 -0.20
N ILE A 57 -20.43 4.68 -1.04
CA ILE A 57 -19.51 5.81 -1.13
C ILE A 57 -19.71 6.77 0.05
N ARG A 58 -18.62 7.11 0.74
CA ARG A 58 -18.61 8.09 1.83
C ARG A 58 -17.63 9.22 1.50
N PRO A 59 -18.09 10.48 1.33
CA PRO A 59 -17.19 11.62 1.25
C PRO A 59 -16.33 11.72 2.52
N GLY A 60 -15.04 11.95 2.36
CA GLY A 60 -14.12 12.05 3.49
C GLY A 60 -12.80 12.72 3.14
N ASN A 61 -12.20 13.37 4.12
CA ASN A 61 -10.87 13.96 4.03
C ASN A 61 -10.22 13.82 5.42
N LEU A 62 -8.99 13.30 5.49
CA LEU A 62 -8.26 13.10 6.75
C LEU A 62 -8.06 14.41 7.56
N LYS A 63 -8.21 15.57 6.91
CA LYS A 63 -8.09 16.89 7.53
C LYS A 63 -9.43 17.52 7.92
N ASN A 64 -10.56 16.92 7.52
CA ASN A 64 -11.90 17.42 7.84
C ASN A 64 -12.58 16.48 8.85
N LEU A 65 -12.59 16.89 10.11
CA LEU A 65 -13.08 16.06 11.23
C LEU A 65 -14.57 15.71 11.12
N ASP A 66 -15.40 16.63 10.61
CA ASP A 66 -16.84 16.38 10.46
C ASP A 66 -17.12 15.32 9.40
N LEU A 67 -16.42 15.39 8.26
CA LEU A 67 -16.54 14.39 7.22
C LEU A 67 -15.99 13.03 7.69
N LEU A 68 -14.89 13.01 8.45
CA LEU A 68 -14.38 11.78 9.05
C LEU A 68 -15.40 11.17 10.00
N ALA A 69 -16.00 11.96 10.90
CA ALA A 69 -17.00 11.49 11.83
C ALA A 69 -18.21 10.85 11.10
N ARG A 70 -18.66 11.45 10.00
CA ARG A 70 -19.76 10.88 9.19
C ARG A 70 -19.35 9.61 8.44
N ALA A 71 -18.09 9.50 8.00
CA ALA A 71 -17.60 8.32 7.30
C ALA A 71 -17.43 7.11 8.25
N VAL A 72 -16.96 7.37 9.48
CA VAL A 72 -16.67 6.36 10.51
C VAL A 72 -17.93 5.87 11.24
N PHE A 73 -19.06 6.57 11.15
CA PHE A 73 -20.25 6.27 11.97
C PHE A 73 -20.80 4.85 11.78
N GLY A 74 -20.73 4.03 12.84
CA GLY A 74 -21.19 2.63 12.81
C GLY A 74 -20.25 1.68 12.07
N VAL A 75 -18.96 2.01 11.96
CA VAL A 75 -17.92 1.17 11.38
C VAL A 75 -17.31 0.26 12.45
N ASP A 76 -17.16 -1.03 12.16
CA ASP A 76 -16.49 -1.99 13.04
C ASP A 76 -14.97 -2.03 12.80
N THR A 77 -14.56 -1.98 11.53
CA THR A 77 -13.15 -2.09 11.10
C THR A 77 -12.79 -1.02 10.09
N VAL A 78 -11.62 -0.39 10.27
CA VAL A 78 -11.06 0.55 9.30
C VAL A 78 -9.85 -0.06 8.61
N VAL A 79 -9.83 -0.04 7.28
CA VAL A 79 -8.62 -0.29 6.47
C VAL A 79 -8.07 1.05 6.01
N HIS A 80 -6.94 1.44 6.60
CA HIS A 80 -6.33 2.74 6.37
C HIS A 80 -5.21 2.66 5.32
N MET A 81 -5.53 2.97 4.05
CA MET A 81 -4.56 3.05 2.94
C MET A 81 -4.28 4.47 2.45
N ALA A 82 -5.06 5.47 2.89
CA ALA A 82 -4.84 6.84 2.47
C ALA A 82 -3.46 7.34 2.95
N ALA A 83 -2.61 7.73 2.01
CA ALA A 83 -1.31 8.32 2.27
C ALA A 83 -0.90 9.23 1.11
N LEU A 84 -0.12 10.26 1.40
CA LEU A 84 0.61 11.04 0.41
C LEU A 84 1.96 10.35 0.15
N THR A 85 2.22 10.00 -1.11
CA THR A 85 3.41 9.22 -1.52
C THR A 85 4.38 10.00 -2.41
N LYS A 86 3.97 11.18 -2.90
CA LYS A 86 4.78 12.11 -3.67
C LYS A 86 4.43 13.54 -3.25
N SER A 87 5.43 14.29 -2.83
CA SER A 87 5.33 15.72 -2.50
C SER A 87 6.68 16.39 -2.76
N SER A 88 6.66 17.66 -3.17
CA SER A 88 7.85 18.50 -3.24
C SER A 88 8.25 19.10 -1.88
N ARG A 89 7.37 19.02 -0.88
CA ARG A 89 7.61 19.50 0.49
C ARG A 89 7.47 18.39 1.50
N ASP A 90 8.50 18.20 2.30
CA ASP A 90 8.55 17.16 3.32
C ASP A 90 7.42 17.28 4.34
N SER A 91 7.07 18.51 4.74
CA SER A 91 6.00 18.80 5.70
C SER A 91 4.63 18.23 5.27
N ASP A 92 4.37 18.14 3.96
CA ASP A 92 3.09 17.62 3.45
C ASP A 92 2.93 16.12 3.73
N TYR A 93 4.04 15.37 3.80
CA TYR A 93 4.03 13.97 4.22
C TYR A 93 3.60 13.84 5.67
N PHE A 94 4.20 14.61 6.59
CA PHE A 94 3.84 14.56 8.01
C PHE A 94 2.39 15.02 8.23
N ASP A 95 1.98 16.12 7.60
CA ASP A 95 0.63 16.64 7.75
C ASP A 95 -0.44 15.66 7.24
N THR A 96 -0.19 14.95 6.14
CA THR A 96 -1.16 13.97 5.63
C THR A 96 -1.04 12.62 6.34
N ASN A 97 0.17 12.06 6.40
CA ASN A 97 0.39 10.68 6.84
C ASN A 97 0.40 10.56 8.36
N VAL A 98 0.82 11.58 9.11
CA VAL A 98 0.83 11.54 10.59
C VAL A 98 -0.42 12.22 11.14
N ASN A 99 -0.60 13.52 10.91
CA ASN A 99 -1.75 14.24 11.49
C ASN A 99 -3.08 13.71 10.95
N GLY A 100 -3.15 13.41 9.65
CA GLY A 100 -4.33 12.78 9.06
C GLY A 100 -4.65 11.39 9.64
N THR A 101 -3.64 10.57 9.91
CA THR A 101 -3.80 9.28 10.58
C THR A 101 -4.28 9.46 12.01
N LYS A 102 -3.73 10.42 12.76
CA LYS A 102 -4.14 10.75 14.12
C LYS A 102 -5.61 11.18 14.17
N ASN A 103 -6.04 12.06 13.27
CA ASN A 103 -7.44 12.48 13.16
C ASN A 103 -8.39 11.30 12.93
N LEU A 104 -8.00 10.36 12.05
CA LEU A 104 -8.76 9.15 11.80
C LEU A 104 -8.82 8.27 13.04
N ILE A 105 -7.69 8.03 13.71
CA ILE A 105 -7.62 7.23 14.94
C ILE A 105 -8.50 7.82 16.04
N ASP A 106 -8.39 9.12 16.31
CA ASP A 106 -9.17 9.79 17.34
C ASP A 106 -10.67 9.67 17.05
N THR A 107 -11.06 9.76 15.77
CA THR A 107 -12.45 9.55 15.32
C THR A 107 -12.89 8.10 15.52
N CYS A 108 -12.03 7.14 15.15
CA CYS A 108 -12.29 5.71 15.35
C CYS A 108 -12.53 5.35 16.82
N VAL A 109 -11.68 5.85 17.71
CA VAL A 109 -11.80 5.63 19.16
C VAL A 109 -13.11 6.22 19.69
N LYS A 110 -13.41 7.48 19.34
CA LYS A 110 -14.66 8.16 19.76
C LYS A 110 -15.92 7.44 19.30
N GLN A 111 -15.88 6.74 18.16
CA GLN A 111 -17.03 6.06 17.58
C GLN A 111 -17.06 4.54 17.83
N GLY A 112 -16.14 4.02 18.65
CA GLY A 112 -16.14 2.62 19.04
C GLY A 112 -15.74 1.65 17.93
N VAL A 113 -14.95 2.10 16.95
CA VAL A 113 -14.30 1.19 15.98
C VAL A 113 -13.48 0.17 16.76
N LYS A 114 -13.54 -1.10 16.36
CA LYS A 114 -12.90 -2.19 17.11
C LYS A 114 -11.48 -2.45 16.61
N LYS A 115 -11.26 -2.32 15.31
CA LYS A 115 -10.02 -2.72 14.64
C LYS A 115 -9.58 -1.73 13.55
N ILE A 116 -8.28 -1.46 13.49
CA ILE A 116 -7.65 -0.72 12.38
C ILE A 116 -6.58 -1.59 11.70
N ILE A 117 -6.67 -1.73 10.38
CA ILE A 117 -5.64 -2.33 9.54
C ILE A 117 -4.95 -1.18 8.81
N TYR A 118 -3.72 -0.87 9.21
CA TYR A 118 -2.95 0.24 8.63
C TYR A 118 -2.00 -0.28 7.57
N ILE A 119 -2.11 0.28 6.36
CA ILE A 119 -1.18 -0.02 5.28
C ILE A 119 -0.04 1.00 5.34
N SER A 120 1.07 0.53 5.89
CA SER A 120 2.33 1.26 5.96
C SER A 120 3.16 1.03 4.68
N SER A 121 4.47 1.00 4.80
CA SER A 121 5.42 0.80 3.71
C SER A 121 6.63 0.08 4.27
N LEU A 122 7.25 -0.82 3.50
CA LEU A 122 8.51 -1.45 3.92
C LEU A 122 9.63 -0.43 4.13
N ALA A 123 9.56 0.70 3.40
CA ALA A 123 10.45 1.83 3.60
C ALA A 123 10.21 2.62 4.91
N ALA A 124 9.27 2.24 5.78
CA ALA A 124 9.02 2.95 7.03
C ALA A 124 10.21 2.85 7.99
N SER A 125 11.09 3.86 7.93
CA SER A 125 12.34 3.97 8.68
C SER A 125 12.71 5.43 8.88
N ILE A 126 13.60 5.69 9.84
CA ILE A 126 14.14 7.04 10.11
C ILE A 126 15.10 7.48 9.00
N SER A 127 15.80 6.52 8.37
CA SER A 127 16.83 6.78 7.35
C SER A 127 16.28 6.88 5.93
N GLY A 128 14.99 6.57 5.70
CA GLY A 128 14.40 6.48 4.36
C GLY A 128 13.86 7.78 3.78
N GLY A 129 14.10 8.94 4.42
CA GLY A 129 13.57 10.24 4.01
C GLY A 129 12.28 10.65 4.75
N ALA A 130 11.65 11.73 4.30
CA ALA A 130 10.48 12.33 4.94
C ALA A 130 9.23 11.45 4.78
N TYR A 131 9.02 10.85 3.60
CA TYR A 131 7.92 9.90 3.42
C TYR A 131 8.06 8.70 4.37
N ALA A 132 9.24 8.07 4.37
CA ALA A 132 9.57 6.92 5.22
C ALA A 132 9.36 7.24 6.71
N SER A 133 9.90 8.37 7.16
CA SER A 133 9.77 8.84 8.55
C SER A 133 8.31 9.09 8.91
N SER A 134 7.55 9.75 8.03
CA SER A 134 6.12 10.01 8.27
C SER A 134 5.31 8.71 8.39
N LYS A 135 5.64 7.67 7.62
CA LYS A 135 4.97 6.37 7.72
C LYS A 135 5.33 5.67 9.04
N LEU A 136 6.59 5.73 9.46
CA LEU A 136 7.04 5.17 10.73
C LEU A 136 6.39 5.86 11.93
N GLU A 137 6.28 7.19 11.89
CA GLU A 137 5.62 7.96 12.96
C GLU A 137 4.12 7.66 13.03
N ALA A 138 3.44 7.57 11.88
CA ALA A 138 2.05 7.17 11.80
C ALA A 138 1.81 5.75 12.33
N GLU A 139 2.75 4.82 12.14
CA GLU A 139 2.68 3.51 12.80
C GLU A 139 2.69 3.62 14.32
N GLN A 140 3.47 4.54 14.89
CA GLN A 140 3.47 4.76 16.34
C GLN A 140 2.12 5.30 16.82
N CYS A 141 1.50 6.21 16.06
CA CYS A 141 0.13 6.65 16.35
C CYS A 141 -0.85 5.47 16.37
N VAL A 142 -0.77 4.57 15.37
CA VAL A 142 -1.61 3.36 15.31
C VAL A 142 -1.35 2.44 16.50
N LYS A 143 -0.07 2.20 16.84
CA LYS A 143 0.33 1.34 17.97
C LYS A 143 -0.21 1.85 19.31
N ASN A 144 -0.23 3.17 19.48
CA ASN A 144 -0.66 3.86 20.69
C ASN A 144 -2.15 4.23 20.72
N SER A 145 -2.93 3.82 19.72
CA SER A 145 -4.35 4.19 19.57
C SER A 145 -5.30 3.59 20.60
N GLY A 146 -4.90 2.53 21.30
CA GLY A 146 -5.78 1.71 22.13
C GLY A 146 -6.71 0.77 21.34
N LEU A 147 -6.78 0.88 20.01
CA LEU A 147 -7.53 -0.01 19.14
C LEU A 147 -6.82 -1.37 18.98
N LYS A 148 -7.55 -2.40 18.55
CA LYS A 148 -6.90 -3.57 17.94
C LYS A 148 -6.30 -3.12 16.61
N TRP A 149 -5.03 -3.43 16.37
CA TRP A 149 -4.38 -2.99 15.15
C TRP A 149 -3.58 -4.09 14.47
N LEU A 150 -3.50 -3.98 13.14
CA LEU A 150 -2.55 -4.71 12.31
C LEU A 150 -1.87 -3.71 11.40
N ILE A 151 -0.54 -3.76 11.33
CA ILE A 151 0.23 -2.94 10.41
C ILE A 151 0.76 -3.85 9.32
N LEU A 152 0.42 -3.55 8.08
CA LEU A 152 0.96 -4.25 6.91
C LEU A 152 2.01 -3.34 6.26
N ARG A 153 3.19 -3.88 5.96
CA ARG A 153 4.30 -3.17 5.29
C ARG A 153 4.55 -3.81 3.92
N PRO A 154 3.81 -3.41 2.88
CA PRO A 154 4.13 -3.83 1.52
C PRO A 154 5.50 -3.32 1.07
N SER A 155 6.22 -4.14 0.31
CA SER A 155 7.44 -3.76 -0.40
C SER A 155 7.12 -2.95 -1.68
N GLU A 156 7.91 -3.11 -2.73
CA GLU A 156 7.69 -2.52 -4.05
C GLU A 156 6.48 -3.15 -4.76
N VAL A 157 5.28 -2.66 -4.43
CA VAL A 157 4.03 -3.15 -5.05
C VAL A 157 3.96 -2.78 -6.52
N TYR A 158 3.67 -3.77 -7.37
CA TYR A 158 3.53 -3.61 -8.82
C TYR A 158 2.23 -4.22 -9.36
N GLY A 159 1.92 -3.95 -10.63
CA GLY A 159 0.65 -4.33 -11.26
C GLY A 159 -0.42 -3.22 -11.30
N GLN A 160 -0.05 -1.99 -10.97
CA GLN A 160 -0.94 -0.82 -10.89
C GLN A 160 -0.74 0.19 -12.05
N GLY A 161 -0.07 -0.22 -13.13
CA GLY A 161 0.18 0.61 -14.32
C GLY A 161 1.14 1.81 -14.16
N ARG A 162 1.05 2.56 -13.04
CA ARG A 162 1.80 3.79 -12.72
C ARG A 162 2.78 3.63 -11.56
N ASP A 163 2.92 2.42 -11.01
CA ASP A 163 3.93 2.13 -10.00
C ASP A 163 5.34 2.07 -10.60
N THR A 164 6.36 2.13 -9.74
CA THR A 164 7.76 2.23 -10.17
C THR A 164 8.23 0.99 -10.93
N ILE A 165 7.79 -0.20 -10.54
CA ILE A 165 8.20 -1.45 -11.17
C ILE A 165 7.51 -1.61 -12.54
N ASN A 166 6.23 -1.25 -12.66
CA ASN A 166 5.55 -1.21 -13.95
C ASN A 166 6.16 -0.20 -14.91
N GLN A 167 6.61 0.96 -14.43
CA GLN A 167 7.38 1.91 -15.23
C GLN A 167 8.73 1.32 -15.67
N LEU A 168 9.42 0.60 -14.81
CA LEU A 168 10.66 -0.11 -15.17
C LEU A 168 10.39 -1.18 -16.25
N ILE A 169 9.31 -1.96 -16.09
CA ILE A 169 8.86 -2.95 -17.09
C ILE A 169 8.62 -2.28 -18.45
N GLN A 170 7.85 -1.18 -18.48
CA GLN A 170 7.59 -0.42 -19.71
C GLN A 170 8.87 0.17 -20.31
N TRP A 171 9.79 0.65 -19.46
CA TRP A 171 11.07 1.19 -19.88
C TRP A 171 11.94 0.12 -20.54
N VAL A 172 12.05 -1.04 -19.90
CA VAL A 172 12.76 -2.20 -20.45
C VAL A 172 12.10 -2.67 -21.74
N GLN A 173 10.79 -2.56 -21.93
CA GLN A 173 10.18 -2.88 -23.22
C GLN A 173 10.56 -1.87 -24.32
N SER A 174 10.62 -0.58 -23.96
CA SER A 174 10.64 0.52 -24.94
C SER A 174 12.04 1.00 -25.32
N TYR A 175 13.03 0.89 -24.42
CA TYR A 175 14.34 1.49 -24.59
C TYR A 175 15.45 0.45 -24.47
N SER A 176 16.50 0.59 -25.28
CA SER A 176 17.69 -0.29 -25.24
C SER A 176 18.65 0.00 -24.08
N CYS A 177 18.46 1.12 -23.37
CA CYS A 177 19.27 1.56 -22.24
C CYS A 177 18.41 1.77 -20.99
N VAL A 178 18.87 1.28 -19.85
CA VAL A 178 18.22 1.42 -18.54
C VAL A 178 19.15 2.22 -17.61
N PRO A 179 18.75 3.42 -17.17
CA PRO A 179 19.51 4.17 -16.19
C PRO A 179 19.40 3.51 -14.81
N VAL A 180 20.53 3.24 -14.18
CA VAL A 180 20.64 2.62 -12.86
C VAL A 180 21.23 3.63 -11.89
N ILE A 181 20.54 3.88 -10.77
CA ILE A 181 21.05 4.82 -9.75
C ILE A 181 22.10 4.10 -8.89
N GLY A 182 23.28 4.71 -8.77
CA GLY A 182 24.42 4.15 -8.05
C GLY A 182 24.96 2.88 -8.69
N ALA A 183 25.48 1.98 -7.87
CA ALA A 183 26.09 0.73 -8.33
C ALA A 183 25.07 -0.37 -8.70
N GLY A 184 23.76 -0.07 -8.69
CA GLY A 184 22.72 -1.06 -8.98
C GLY A 184 22.51 -2.13 -7.89
N LYS A 185 23.16 -1.98 -6.73
CA LYS A 185 23.17 -2.98 -5.65
C LYS A 185 22.01 -2.86 -4.66
N SER A 186 21.09 -1.92 -4.87
CA SER A 186 19.88 -1.80 -4.04
C SER A 186 19.07 -3.08 -4.13
N ARG A 187 18.78 -3.68 -2.97
CA ARG A 187 17.90 -4.85 -2.86
C ARG A 187 16.45 -4.40 -2.88
N LEU A 188 15.62 -5.11 -3.62
CA LEU A 188 14.18 -4.94 -3.76
C LEU A 188 13.51 -6.30 -3.65
N SER A 189 12.24 -6.32 -3.26
CA SER A 189 11.44 -7.55 -3.35
C SER A 189 10.08 -7.21 -3.92
N PRO A 190 9.97 -7.08 -5.26
CA PRO A 190 8.72 -6.68 -5.91
C PRO A 190 7.58 -7.63 -5.55
N VAL A 191 6.43 -7.08 -5.19
CA VAL A 191 5.23 -7.84 -4.80
C VAL A 191 4.05 -7.47 -5.70
N HIS A 192 3.36 -8.46 -6.24
CA HIS A 192 2.21 -8.19 -7.11
C HIS A 192 1.03 -7.67 -6.28
N ILE A 193 0.29 -6.68 -6.82
CA ILE A 193 -0.86 -6.06 -6.14
C ILE A 193 -1.88 -7.07 -5.65
N ASP A 194 -2.19 -8.11 -6.44
CA ASP A 194 -3.17 -9.13 -6.06
C ASP A 194 -2.79 -9.86 -4.77
N ASP A 195 -1.50 -10.11 -4.55
CA ASP A 195 -1.01 -10.81 -3.36
C ASP A 195 -1.15 -9.91 -2.13
N VAL A 196 -0.84 -8.62 -2.27
CA VAL A 196 -1.05 -7.61 -1.23
C VAL A 196 -2.54 -7.45 -0.91
N VAL A 197 -3.39 -7.32 -1.93
CA VAL A 197 -4.84 -7.16 -1.79
C VAL A 197 -5.46 -8.38 -1.11
N SER A 198 -5.03 -9.59 -1.50
CA SER A 198 -5.43 -10.84 -0.86
C SER A 198 -5.01 -10.89 0.61
N ALA A 199 -3.78 -10.48 0.94
CA ALA A 199 -3.29 -10.39 2.31
C ALA A 199 -4.11 -9.40 3.16
N ILE A 200 -4.47 -8.23 2.61
CA ILE A 200 -5.32 -7.24 3.28
C ILE A 200 -6.74 -7.83 3.51
N ALA A 201 -7.31 -8.48 2.50
CA ALA A 201 -8.63 -9.11 2.59
C ALA A 201 -8.66 -10.19 3.69
N LYS A 202 -7.65 -11.05 3.76
CA LYS A 202 -7.53 -12.06 4.83
C LYS A 202 -7.38 -11.41 6.21
N SER A 203 -6.64 -10.31 6.31
CA SER A 203 -6.43 -9.56 7.57
C SER A 203 -7.72 -9.04 8.21
N ILE A 204 -8.75 -8.76 7.40
CA ILE A 204 -10.07 -8.36 7.89
C ILE A 204 -10.72 -9.46 8.73
N PHE A 205 -10.51 -10.73 8.38
CA PHE A 205 -11.17 -11.86 9.05
C PHE A 205 -10.39 -12.44 10.22
N ILE A 206 -9.15 -12.00 10.45
CA ILE A 206 -8.38 -12.46 11.60
C ILE A 206 -8.98 -11.91 12.90
N LYS A 207 -9.22 -12.83 13.84
CA LYS A 207 -9.70 -12.56 15.20
C LYS A 207 -8.59 -12.57 16.25
N GLU A 208 -7.64 -13.50 16.14
CA GLU A 208 -6.68 -13.83 17.21
C GLU A 208 -5.36 -13.06 17.13
N ILE A 209 -5.14 -12.30 16.06
CA ILE A 209 -3.89 -11.56 15.87
C ILE A 209 -4.19 -10.09 16.05
N GLU A 210 -3.88 -9.66 17.26
CA GLU A 210 -3.95 -8.28 17.69
C GLU A 210 -2.52 -7.78 17.83
N ARG A 211 -2.21 -6.63 17.22
CA ARG A 211 -0.98 -5.87 17.45
C ARG A 211 0.29 -6.47 16.83
N LYS A 212 0.21 -6.92 15.57
CA LYS A 212 1.39 -7.33 14.77
C LYS A 212 1.71 -6.34 13.65
N THR A 213 3.00 -6.22 13.34
CA THR A 213 3.49 -5.62 12.09
C THR A 213 3.92 -6.76 11.17
N ILE A 214 3.37 -6.83 9.96
CA ILE A 214 3.59 -7.92 9.00
C ILE A 214 4.14 -7.32 7.71
N ILE A 215 5.24 -7.89 7.21
CA ILE A 215 5.84 -7.49 5.94
C ILE A 215 5.16 -8.27 4.81
N LEU A 216 4.82 -7.57 3.73
CA LEU A 216 4.25 -8.17 2.52
C LEU A 216 5.23 -7.91 1.37
N ALA A 217 6.18 -8.84 1.18
CA ALA A 217 7.16 -8.79 0.12
C ALA A 217 6.90 -9.86 -0.94
N GLY A 218 7.61 -9.80 -2.06
CA GLY A 218 7.63 -10.88 -3.05
C GLY A 218 8.32 -12.13 -2.49
N PRO A 219 8.31 -13.25 -3.22
CA PRO A 219 8.97 -14.48 -2.78
C PRO A 219 10.50 -14.40 -2.84
N GLU A 220 11.05 -13.39 -3.54
CA GLU A 220 12.47 -13.28 -3.85
C GLU A 220 13.00 -11.89 -3.51
N GLU A 221 14.22 -11.82 -2.98
CA GLU A 221 15.01 -10.59 -2.91
C GLU A 221 15.87 -10.48 -4.17
N LEU A 222 15.74 -9.38 -4.89
CA LEU A 222 16.48 -9.11 -6.11
C LEU A 222 17.35 -7.87 -5.95
N ILE A 223 18.57 -7.94 -6.46
CA ILE A 223 19.35 -6.75 -6.70
C ILE A 223 18.73 -6.00 -7.89
N TYR A 224 18.77 -4.67 -7.91
CA TYR A 224 18.16 -3.87 -8.98
C TYR A 224 18.62 -4.30 -10.39
N ASP A 225 19.92 -4.59 -10.53
CA ASP A 225 20.47 -5.12 -11.78
C ASP A 225 19.85 -6.46 -12.19
N ASP A 226 19.70 -7.40 -11.25
CA ASP A 226 19.06 -8.70 -11.49
C ASP A 226 17.59 -8.54 -11.86
N LEU A 227 16.91 -7.57 -11.26
CA LEU A 227 15.54 -7.21 -11.62
C LEU A 227 15.46 -6.72 -13.07
N VAL A 228 16.36 -5.84 -13.50
CA VAL A 228 16.44 -5.39 -14.90
C VAL A 228 16.69 -6.57 -15.83
N ASP A 229 17.64 -7.44 -15.47
CA ASP A 229 18.03 -8.59 -16.29
C ASP A 229 16.88 -9.62 -16.40
N ARG A 230 16.13 -9.87 -15.31
CA ARG A 230 14.94 -10.75 -15.34
C ARG A 230 13.82 -10.20 -16.20
N ILE A 231 13.52 -8.90 -16.10
CA ILE A 231 12.51 -8.25 -16.95
C ILE A 231 12.95 -8.34 -18.42
N ALA A 232 14.23 -8.07 -18.72
CA ALA A 232 14.76 -8.14 -20.07
C ALA A 232 14.71 -9.57 -20.64
N ALA A 233 15.06 -10.57 -19.82
CA ALA A 233 14.94 -11.99 -20.19
C ALA A 233 13.50 -12.40 -20.47
N TYR A 234 12.53 -11.95 -19.66
CA TYR A 234 11.11 -12.24 -19.87
C TYR A 234 10.60 -11.77 -21.24
N PHE A 235 11.03 -10.58 -21.70
CA PHE A 235 10.66 -10.05 -23.03
C PHE A 235 11.61 -10.50 -24.14
N ASN A 236 12.61 -11.32 -23.86
CA ASN A 236 13.65 -11.74 -24.81
C ASN A 236 14.36 -10.54 -25.47
N VAL A 237 14.73 -9.55 -24.66
CA VAL A 237 15.41 -8.33 -25.10
C VAL A 237 16.75 -8.14 -24.38
N LYS A 238 17.69 -7.41 -25.01
CA LYS A 238 18.97 -7.05 -24.39
C LYS A 238 18.98 -5.58 -23.99
N ARG A 239 19.46 -5.27 -22.78
CA ARG A 239 19.48 -3.92 -22.24
C ARG A 239 20.85 -3.53 -21.72
N PHE A 240 21.31 -2.36 -22.15
CA PHE A 240 22.50 -1.74 -21.59
C PHE A 240 22.14 -1.03 -20.29
N LYS A 241 22.86 -1.32 -19.20
CA LYS A 241 22.66 -0.68 -17.89
C LYS A 241 23.63 0.49 -17.74
N LEU A 242 23.10 1.71 -17.66
CA LEU A 242 23.90 2.93 -17.47
C LEU A 242 23.89 3.34 -15.99
N HIS A 243 24.99 3.05 -15.28
CA HIS A 243 25.12 3.38 -13.88
C HIS A 243 25.46 4.86 -13.68
N LEU A 244 24.60 5.58 -12.97
CA LEU A 244 24.71 7.01 -12.70
C LEU A 244 25.00 7.24 -11.21
N PRO A 245 26.05 8.01 -10.86
CA PRO A 245 26.33 8.34 -9.46
C PRO A 245 25.11 8.97 -8.77
N ALA A 246 24.74 8.47 -7.58
CA ALA A 246 23.54 8.92 -6.87
C ALA A 246 23.52 10.43 -6.60
N GLY A 247 24.69 11.04 -6.37
CA GLY A 247 24.83 12.49 -6.18
C GLY A 247 24.43 13.30 -7.42
N LEU A 248 24.80 12.84 -8.63
CA LEU A 248 24.41 13.48 -9.88
C LEU A 248 22.90 13.38 -10.11
N VAL A 249 22.32 12.20 -9.86
CA VAL A 249 20.88 11.99 -9.99
C VAL A 249 20.12 12.87 -8.98
N LYS A 250 20.60 12.98 -7.74
CA LYS A 250 20.01 13.85 -6.71
C LYS A 250 20.08 15.33 -7.10
N LEU A 251 21.20 15.78 -7.67
CA LEU A 251 21.34 17.15 -8.14
C LEU A 251 20.35 17.44 -9.27
N ALA A 252 20.29 16.57 -10.27
CA ALA A 252 19.36 16.69 -11.39
C ALA A 252 17.89 16.71 -10.91
N ALA A 253 17.52 15.80 -10.00
CA ALA A 253 16.18 15.74 -9.42
C ALA A 253 15.82 17.04 -8.66
N THR A 254 16.75 17.58 -7.88
CA THR A 254 16.55 18.86 -7.16
C THR A 254 16.31 20.01 -8.13
N VAL A 255 17.14 20.14 -9.17
CA VAL A 255 17.01 21.19 -10.18
C VAL A 255 15.69 21.07 -10.94
N MET A 256 15.34 19.86 -11.40
CA MET A 256 14.07 19.62 -12.11
C MET A 256 12.85 19.90 -11.23
N SER A 257 12.88 19.48 -9.96
CA SER A 257 11.78 19.74 -9.01
C SER A 257 11.58 21.24 -8.77
N ASN A 258 12.67 22.04 -8.71
CA ASN A 258 12.60 23.50 -8.57
C ASN A 258 12.04 24.19 -9.82
N LEU A 259 12.25 23.59 -11.00
CA LEU A 259 11.66 24.03 -12.26
C LEU A 259 10.22 23.52 -12.47
N GLY A 260 9.63 22.83 -11.48
CA GLY A 260 8.27 22.30 -11.55
C GLY A 260 8.13 20.97 -12.31
N VAL A 261 9.24 20.36 -12.73
CA VAL A 261 9.28 19.08 -13.46
C VAL A 261 9.48 17.92 -12.47
N ASN A 262 8.39 17.31 -12.02
CA ASN A 262 8.39 16.29 -10.96
C ASN A 262 8.41 14.85 -11.50
N ILE A 263 9.42 14.49 -12.30
CA ILE A 263 9.59 13.11 -12.81
C ILE A 263 10.17 12.20 -11.70
N LEU A 264 11.13 12.71 -10.94
CA LEU A 264 11.79 12.04 -9.81
C LEU A 264 11.80 13.00 -8.62
N VAL A 265 11.15 12.62 -7.53
CA VAL A 265 11.12 13.42 -6.30
C VAL A 265 12.37 13.07 -5.48
N PRO A 266 13.15 14.05 -4.97
CA PRO A 266 14.40 13.79 -4.25
C PRO A 266 14.27 12.79 -3.09
N ASP A 267 13.13 12.78 -2.40
CA ASP A 267 12.79 11.86 -1.30
C ASP A 267 12.75 10.37 -1.71
N GLN A 268 12.60 10.07 -3.01
CA GLN A 268 12.61 8.69 -3.50
C GLN A 268 14.01 8.06 -3.47
N ILE A 269 15.08 8.86 -3.47
CA ILE A 269 16.46 8.36 -3.49
C ILE A 269 16.83 7.74 -2.13
N PRO A 270 16.67 8.42 -0.98
CA PRO A 270 16.88 7.79 0.33
C PRO A 270 16.06 6.51 0.53
N ARG A 271 14.81 6.48 0.07
CA ARG A 271 13.94 5.30 0.10
C ARG A 271 14.47 4.10 -0.70
N LEU A 272 15.14 4.35 -1.82
CA LEU A 272 15.75 3.30 -2.64
C LEU A 272 17.04 2.76 -2.01
N LEU A 273 17.77 3.63 -1.30
CA LEU A 273 19.08 3.32 -0.73
C LEU A 273 19.02 2.79 0.71
N SER A 274 17.91 2.98 1.42
CA SER A 274 17.75 2.50 2.79
C SER A 274 17.77 0.98 2.86
N GLU A 275 18.45 0.43 3.87
CA GLU A 275 18.38 -0.99 4.20
C GLU A 275 16.97 -1.41 4.59
N LYS A 276 16.56 -2.59 4.13
CA LYS A 276 15.23 -3.18 4.35
C LYS A 276 15.39 -4.68 4.60
N THR A 277 14.52 -5.22 5.46
CA THR A 277 14.38 -6.66 5.71
C THR A 277 13.12 -7.16 5.02
N TYR A 278 13.21 -8.23 4.25
CA TYR A 278 12.10 -8.75 3.43
C TYR A 278 11.50 -10.06 3.98
N ASP A 279 11.62 -10.29 5.29
CA ASP A 279 11.10 -11.49 5.95
C ASP A 279 9.56 -11.54 5.90
N ILE A 280 9.03 -12.54 5.20
CA ILE A 280 7.59 -12.80 5.04
C ILE A 280 7.09 -14.00 5.83
N ASP A 281 7.88 -14.57 6.75
CA ASP A 281 7.50 -15.78 7.47
C ASP A 281 6.29 -15.56 8.38
N VAL A 282 6.23 -14.40 9.04
CA VAL A 282 5.03 -14.00 9.79
C VAL A 282 3.82 -13.89 8.85
N ALA A 283 3.98 -13.38 7.63
CA ALA A 283 2.88 -13.32 6.67
C ALA A 283 2.42 -14.72 6.23
N ARG A 284 3.37 -15.63 5.98
CA ARG A 284 3.08 -17.03 5.64
C ARG A 284 2.28 -17.72 6.72
N GLU A 285 2.75 -17.63 7.97
CA GLU A 285 2.11 -18.25 9.13
C GLU A 285 0.71 -17.68 9.39
N VAL A 286 0.59 -16.35 9.35
CA VAL A 286 -0.62 -15.63 9.80
C VAL A 286 -1.69 -15.51 8.72
N LEU A 287 -1.28 -15.24 7.48
CA LEU A 287 -2.18 -14.91 6.37
C LEU A 287 -2.24 -16.04 5.34
N ASN A 288 -1.58 -17.17 5.57
CA ASN A 288 -1.34 -18.16 4.53
C ASN A 288 -0.84 -17.46 3.24
N TYR A 289 0.14 -16.58 3.41
CA TYR A 289 0.65 -15.69 2.37
C TYR A 289 1.61 -16.45 1.45
N SER A 290 1.29 -16.49 0.17
CA SER A 290 2.08 -17.17 -0.85
C SER A 290 2.14 -16.26 -2.08
N PRO A 291 3.07 -15.29 -2.11
CA PRO A 291 3.17 -14.34 -3.21
C PRO A 291 3.71 -15.02 -4.47
N CYS A 292 3.23 -14.60 -5.64
CA CYS A 292 3.74 -15.09 -6.91
C CYS A 292 5.11 -14.51 -7.25
N CYS A 293 5.89 -15.23 -8.06
CA CYS A 293 7.17 -14.73 -8.55
C CYS A 293 6.97 -13.55 -9.53
N LEU A 294 8.08 -12.88 -9.87
CA LEU A 294 8.05 -11.72 -10.76
C LEU A 294 7.45 -12.06 -12.14
N GLU A 295 7.82 -13.18 -12.75
CA GLU A 295 7.34 -13.57 -14.09
C GLU A 295 5.85 -13.87 -14.10
N ASP A 296 5.34 -14.53 -13.05
CA ASP A 296 3.92 -14.83 -12.92
C ASP A 296 3.10 -13.54 -12.74
N GLY A 297 3.58 -12.59 -11.95
CA GLY A 297 2.91 -11.29 -11.84
C GLY A 297 3.03 -10.47 -13.13
N MET A 298 4.16 -10.48 -13.83
CA MET A 298 4.25 -9.88 -15.17
C MET A 298 3.24 -10.51 -16.13
N LYS A 299 3.09 -11.84 -16.13
CA LYS A 299 2.07 -12.53 -16.92
C LYS A 299 0.67 -11.99 -16.64
N LYS A 300 0.31 -11.76 -15.37
CA LYS A 300 -1.01 -11.19 -15.02
C LYS A 300 -1.22 -9.79 -15.61
N ILE A 301 -0.19 -8.96 -15.69
CA ILE A 301 -0.28 -7.61 -16.28
C ILE A 301 -0.59 -7.64 -17.77
N PHE A 302 0.03 -8.57 -18.52
CA PHE A 302 -0.10 -8.62 -19.99
C PHE A 302 -1.26 -9.47 -20.48
N TYR A 303 -1.71 -10.48 -19.73
CA TYR A 303 -2.83 -11.35 -20.12
C TYR A 303 -4.21 -10.81 -19.68
N GLN A 304 -4.27 -9.66 -19.00
CA GLN A 304 -5.52 -8.95 -18.68
C GLN A 304 -5.92 -7.90 -19.74
N LYS A 305 -5.24 -7.87 -20.89
CA LYS A 305 -5.59 -7.02 -22.05
C LYS A 305 -6.21 -7.82 -23.18
#